data_AF-A0A5Y0ST47-F1
#
_entry.id   AF-A0A5Y0ST47-F1
#
_cell.length_a   1.000
_cell.length_b   1.000
_cell.length_c   1.000
_cell.angle_alpha   90.00
_cell.angle_beta   90.00
_cell.angle_gamma   90.00
#
_symmetry.space_group_name_H-M   'P 1'
#
loop_
_entity.id
_entity.type
_entity.pdbx_description
1 polymer ?
#
loop_
_entity_poly.entity_id
_entity_poly.type
_entity_poly.pdbx_seq_one_letter_code
_entity_poly.pdbx_strand_id
1 'polypeptide(L)' 'MNSADLSKILEEHKVWITSMRESGSRADLRGANLRGANLRDA' A
#
# COMPACT_ATOMS: atom_id res chain seq x y z
N MET A 1 -14.69 3.18 2.95
CA MET A 1 -13.39 3.61 2.39
C MET A 1 -13.67 4.12 1.00
N ASN A 2 -13.44 5.41 0.75
CA ASN A 2 -13.71 6.01 -0.55
C ASN A 2 -12.49 5.81 -1.47
N SER A 3 -12.68 5.93 -2.79
CA SER A 3 -11.56 5.78 -3.75
C SER A 3 -10.38 6.71 -3.44
N ALA A 4 -10.66 7.92 -2.96
CA ALA A 4 -9.65 8.90 -2.55
C ALA A 4 -8.80 8.46 -1.35
N ASP A 5 -9.39 7.76 -0.37
CA ASP A 5 -8.68 7.27 0.81
C ASP A 5 -7.70 6.16 0.40
N LEU A 6 -8.13 5.29 -0.51
CA LEU A 6 -7.28 4.23 -1.05
C LEU A 6 -6.09 4.81 -1.82
N SER A 7 -6.33 5.82 -2.67
CA SER A 7 -5.24 6.50 -3.39
C SER A 7 -4.20 7.08 -2.43
N LYS A 8 -4.64 7.71 -1.32
CA LYS A 8 -3.72 8.25 -0.32
C LYS A 8 -2.87 7.16 0.34
N ILE A 9 -3.49 6.04 0.73
CA ILE A 9 -2.78 4.89 1.31
C ILE A 9 -1.73 4.32 0.35
N LEU A 10 -2.07 4.22 -0.94
CA LEU A 10 -1.14 3.72 -1.96
C LEU A 10 0.04 4.66 -2.18
N GLU A 11 -0.19 5.97 -2.22
CA GLU A 11 0.88 6.96 -2.35
C GLU A 11 1.82 6.94 -1.13
N GLU A 12 1.27 6.91 0.09
CA GLU A 12 2.07 6.79 1.31
C GLU A 12 2.89 5.50 1.35
N HIS A 13 2.31 4.38 0.88
CA HIS A 13 3.02 3.11 0.80
C HIS A 13 4.13 3.10 -0.24
N LYS A 14 3.91 3.76 -1.38
CA LYS A 14 4.92 3.93 -2.42
C LYS A 14 6.12 4.73 -1.90
N VAL A 15 5.87 5.83 -1.19
CA VAL A 15 6.93 6.61 -0.53
C VAL A 15 7.68 5.75 0.50
N TRP A 16 6.99 4.89 1.24
CA TRP A 16 7.61 3.97 2.19
C TRP A 16 8.55 2.96 1.55
N ILE A 17 8.19 2.41 0.38
CA ILE A 17 9.07 1.50 -0.37
C ILE A 17 10.25 2.27 -0.97
N THR A 18 10.01 3.42 -1.62
CA THR A 18 11.06 4.16 -2.33
C THR A 18 12.06 4.84 -1.40
N SER A 19 11.61 5.25 -0.21
CA SER A 19 12.48 5.86 0.82
C SER A 19 13.20 4.85 1.70
N MET A 20 13.20 3.56 1.33
CA MET A 20 13.81 2.50 2.15
C MET A 20 13.29 2.48 3.60
N ARG A 21 11.99 2.78 3.78
CA ARG A 21 11.27 2.84 5.08
C ARG A 21 11.58 4.08 5.94
N GLU A 22 12.20 5.11 5.38
CA GLU A 22 12.50 6.36 6.09
C GLU A 22 11.31 7.34 6.13
N SER A 23 10.39 7.25 5.17
CA SER A 23 9.24 8.17 5.05
C SER A 23 8.00 7.49 4.46
N GLY A 24 6.80 7.97 4.76
CA GLY A 24 5.53 7.37 4.31
C GLY A 24 5.00 6.28 5.25
N SER A 25 3.78 5.81 4.96
CA SER A 25 3.06 4.83 5.80
C SER A 25 2.95 3.50 5.07
N ARG A 26 3.35 2.41 5.73
CA ARG A 26 3.12 1.06 5.19
C ARG A 26 1.62 0.76 5.17
N ALA A 27 1.09 0.35 4.01
CA ALA A 27 -0.27 -0.14 3.91
C ALA A 27 -0.46 -1.42 4.75
N ASP A 28 -1.46 -1.42 5.64
CA ASP A 28 -1.82 -2.61 6.40
C ASP A 28 -2.86 -3.43 5.63
N LEU A 29 -2.40 -4.52 5.03
CA LEU A 29 -3.25 -5.47 4.30
C LEU A 29 -3.63 -6.69 5.16
N ARG A 30 -3.39 -6.66 6.47
CA ARG A 30 -3.77 -7.77 7.36
C ARG A 30 -5.29 -7.95 7.33
N GLY A 31 -5.73 -9.15 6.99
CA GLY A 31 -7.17 -9.49 6.87
C GLY A 31 -7.79 -9.12 5.52
N ALA A 32 -7.04 -8.52 4.58
CA ALA A 32 -7.54 -8.31 3.22
C ALA A 32 -7.61 -9.63 2.46
N ASN A 33 -8.70 -9.85 1.71
CA ASN A 33 -8.80 -10.97 0.79
C ASN A 33 -7.96 -10.68 -0.47
N LEU A 34 -6.72 -11.18 -0.51
CA LEU A 34 -5.80 -11.01 -1.62
C LEU A 34 -5.91 -12.14 -2.67
N ARG A 35 -6.95 -12.97 -2.62
CA ARG A 35 -7.11 -14.09 -3.57
C ARG A 35 -7.22 -13.56 -5.00
N GLY A 36 -6.22 -13.86 -5.83
CA GLY A 36 -6.14 -13.44 -7.23
C GLY A 36 -5.39 -12.13 -7.47
N ALA A 37 -4.86 -11.48 -6.42
CA ALA A 37 -4.00 -10.31 -6.60
C ALA A 37 -2.64 -10.73 -7.18
N ASN A 38 -2.18 -10.05 -8.24
CA ASN A 38 -0.81 -10.22 -8.74
C ASN A 38 0.15 -9.39 -7.87
N LEU A 39 0.84 -10.06 -6.94
CA LEU A 39 1.78 -9.43 -6.00
C LEU A 39 3.25 -9.53 -6.46
N ARG A 40 3.50 -9.85 -7.73
CA ARG A 40 4.87 -10.04 -8.24
C ARG A 40 5.73 -8.77 -8.18
N ASP A 41 5.11 -7.61 -8.15
CA ASP A 41 5.76 -6.29 -8.12
C ASP A 41 5.47 -5.50 -6.82
N ALA A 42 5.02 -6.19 -5.76
CA ALA A 42 4.65 -5.60 -4.48
C ALA A 42 5.83 -5.47 -3.50
#